data_AF-A0A535I559-F1
#
_entry.id   AF-A0A535I559-F1
#
_cell.length_a   1.000
_cell.length_b   1.000
_cell.length_c   1.000
_cell.angle_alpha   90.00
_cell.angle_beta   90.00
_cell.angle_gamma   90.00
#
_symmetry.space_group_name_H-M   'P 1'
#
loop_
_entity.id
_entity.type
_entity.pdbx_description
1 polymer ?
#
loop_
_entity_poly.entity_id
_entity_poly.type
_entity_poly.pdbx_seq_one_letter_code
_entity_poly.pdbx_strand_id
1 'polypeptide(L)'
;MRSAVRSAEPGLLDTFLVAAVGTVLVIRLFLEATGYPRLGGGELHIAHVLWGGLGMLVAFVLLLGFVSSATRHIAALVGGAGFGAFIDEFGKFVTSDNNYFYRPTAAVVYVLFVLLFLVVRQLWRFRQLSPRESLVNAIGLAEDLVAGDLDEYERSRALDLLTHADQSEPLVSILRQRFVGVRIAAAPVSGLHRLRGRGSAMYRRVVTTTAFRRVLFTLFAIEGLVIVLGLIAVTALIAATALGIDVGDATVDVGGGGPFAIAVQFAATFVAGVLIIRGLVAVRRSRLVAYHSFELAIMVDLLLNQPFAFLDQGFGQAFDVLFDLLLLAILRYLKAEEQRLLASGHEAAPLTSGALAARRI
;
A
#
# COMPACT_ATOMS: atom_id res chain seq x y z
N MET A 1 -7.00 19.83 -24.80
CA MET A 1 -6.81 18.43 -24.37
C MET A 1 -7.85 18.13 -23.30
N ARG A 2 -8.77 17.18 -23.54
CA ARG A 2 -9.69 16.72 -22.48
C ARG A 2 -8.81 16.11 -21.38
N SER A 3 -8.90 16.65 -20.16
CA SER A 3 -8.05 16.27 -19.03
C SER A 3 -8.13 14.76 -18.73
N ALA A 4 -7.00 14.17 -18.34
CA ALA A 4 -6.97 12.82 -17.80
C ALA A 4 -7.93 12.72 -16.59
N VAL A 5 -8.71 11.63 -16.51
CA VAL A 5 -9.62 11.36 -15.39
C VAL A 5 -8.86 10.53 -14.37
N ARG A 6 -8.80 10.98 -13.11
CA ARG A 6 -8.16 10.22 -12.04
C ARG A 6 -9.02 9.01 -11.66
N SER A 7 -8.38 7.85 -11.52
CA SER A 7 -9.01 6.68 -10.91
C SER A 7 -9.29 6.95 -9.43
N ALA A 8 -10.44 6.50 -8.95
CA ALA A 8 -10.80 6.55 -7.54
C ALA A 8 -10.12 5.43 -6.73
N GLU A 9 -9.37 4.51 -7.34
CA GLU A 9 -8.78 3.31 -6.72
C GLU A 9 -7.30 3.51 -6.30
N PRO A 10 -7.02 4.03 -5.09
CA PRO A 10 -5.65 4.23 -4.58
C PRO A 10 -4.85 2.94 -4.47
N GLY A 11 -5.56 1.83 -4.19
CA GLY A 11 -4.92 0.56 -3.87
C GLY A 11 -4.08 -0.04 -5.01
N LEU A 12 -4.35 0.28 -6.28
CA LEU A 12 -3.61 -0.32 -7.40
C LEU A 12 -2.15 0.15 -7.45
N LEU A 13 -1.93 1.46 -7.36
CA LEU A 13 -0.57 2.02 -7.36
C LEU A 13 0.19 1.62 -6.08
N ASP A 14 -0.50 1.57 -4.95
CA ASP A 14 0.09 1.09 -3.70
C ASP A 14 0.44 -0.40 -3.78
N THR A 15 -0.39 -1.22 -4.42
CA THR A 15 -0.12 -2.65 -4.64
C THR A 15 1.06 -2.85 -5.59
N PHE A 16 1.14 -2.06 -6.66
CA PHE A 16 2.29 -2.07 -7.57
C PHE A 16 3.59 -1.76 -6.82
N LEU A 17 3.61 -0.70 -6.01
CA LEU A 17 4.78 -0.29 -5.23
C LEU A 17 5.22 -1.34 -4.22
N VAL A 18 4.27 -1.86 -3.44
CA VAL A 18 4.53 -2.90 -2.44
C VAL A 18 5.02 -4.18 -3.10
N ALA A 19 4.44 -4.57 -4.24
CA ALA A 19 4.87 -5.73 -4.99
C ALA A 19 6.29 -5.56 -5.56
N ALA A 20 6.63 -4.36 -6.03
CA ALA A 20 7.96 -4.06 -6.53
C ALA A 20 9.02 -4.16 -5.43
N VAL A 21 8.81 -3.48 -4.31
CA VAL A 21 9.75 -3.52 -3.18
C VAL A 21 9.82 -4.92 -2.59
N GLY A 22 8.68 -5.58 -2.37
CA GLY A 22 8.64 -6.96 -1.89
C GLY A 22 9.40 -7.92 -2.81
N THR A 23 9.32 -7.73 -4.14
CA THR A 23 10.05 -8.57 -5.09
C THR A 23 11.55 -8.33 -5.05
N VAL A 24 12.01 -7.07 -4.98
CA VAL A 24 13.43 -6.74 -4.78
C VAL A 24 13.96 -7.45 -3.54
N LEU A 25 13.24 -7.35 -2.43
CA LEU A 25 13.67 -7.91 -1.14
C LEU A 25 13.69 -9.44 -1.18
N VAL A 26 12.65 -10.08 -1.75
CA VAL A 26 12.62 -11.53 -1.94
C VAL A 26 13.78 -12.02 -2.82
N ILE A 27 14.08 -11.34 -3.92
CA ILE A 27 15.19 -11.70 -4.81
C ILE A 27 16.51 -11.60 -4.05
N ARG A 28 16.73 -10.52 -3.31
CA ARG A 28 17.96 -10.34 -2.55
C ARG A 28 18.13 -11.38 -1.45
N LEU A 29 17.06 -11.70 -0.71
CA LEU A 29 17.08 -12.78 0.28
C LEU A 29 17.40 -14.12 -0.34
N PHE A 30 16.84 -14.41 -1.50
CA PHE A 30 17.15 -15.62 -2.24
C PHE A 30 18.63 -15.64 -2.65
N LEU A 31 19.17 -14.54 -3.17
CA LEU A 31 20.57 -14.44 -3.59
C LEU A 31 21.52 -14.60 -2.39
N GLU A 32 21.22 -13.97 -1.27
CA GLU A 32 22.01 -14.09 -0.05
C GLU A 32 21.97 -15.53 0.50
N ALA A 33 20.80 -16.18 0.47
CA ALA A 33 20.62 -17.56 0.95
C ALA A 33 21.42 -18.58 0.13
N THR A 34 21.56 -18.30 -1.16
CA THR A 34 22.18 -19.20 -2.12
C THR A 34 23.64 -18.85 -2.39
N GLY A 35 24.19 -17.82 -1.73
CA GLY A 35 25.58 -17.41 -1.89
C GLY A 35 25.88 -16.75 -3.23
N TYR A 36 24.92 -16.00 -3.78
CA TYR A 36 24.98 -15.32 -5.09
C TYR A 36 25.32 -16.28 -6.25
N PRO A 37 24.50 -17.31 -6.49
CA PRO A 37 24.72 -18.25 -7.56
C PRO A 37 24.65 -17.52 -8.90
N ARG A 38 25.63 -17.75 -9.76
CA ARG A 38 25.54 -17.27 -11.15
C ARG A 38 24.47 -18.09 -11.85
N LEU A 39 23.30 -17.48 -12.06
CA LEU A 39 22.25 -18.04 -12.90
C LEU A 39 22.65 -17.82 -14.37
N GLY A 40 23.35 -18.81 -14.91
CA GLY A 40 23.94 -18.82 -16.24
C GLY A 40 25.17 -19.74 -16.30
N GLY A 41 25.11 -20.79 -17.13
CA GLY A 41 26.28 -21.62 -17.42
C GLY A 41 27.10 -21.00 -18.56
N GLY A 42 28.40 -20.77 -18.35
CA GLY A 42 29.29 -20.24 -19.39
C GLY A 42 29.09 -18.75 -19.70
N GLU A 43 29.14 -18.37 -20.98
CA GLU A 43 29.00 -16.98 -21.48
C GLU A 43 27.55 -16.44 -21.48
N LEU A 44 26.55 -17.26 -21.16
CA LEU A 44 25.13 -16.87 -21.20
C LEU A 44 24.59 -16.60 -19.79
N HIS A 45 24.60 -15.32 -19.39
CA HIS A 45 23.86 -14.84 -18.22
C HIS A 45 22.42 -14.47 -18.63
N ILE A 46 21.44 -15.28 -18.23
CA ILE A 46 20.02 -14.90 -18.33
C ILE A 46 19.73 -13.96 -17.15
N ALA A 47 19.78 -12.66 -17.40
CA ALA A 47 19.49 -11.66 -16.39
C ALA A 47 18.02 -11.72 -15.94
N HIS A 48 17.75 -11.60 -14.63
CA HIS A 48 16.37 -11.49 -14.15
C HIS A 48 15.65 -10.23 -14.65
N VAL A 49 16.38 -9.28 -15.24
CA VAL A 49 15.84 -8.19 -16.06
C VAL A 49 14.87 -8.69 -17.12
N LEU A 50 15.14 -9.83 -17.78
CA LEU A 50 14.25 -10.39 -18.79
C LEU A 50 12.92 -10.84 -18.16
N TRP A 51 12.99 -11.51 -17.01
CA TRP A 51 11.81 -11.91 -16.23
C TRP A 51 11.04 -10.70 -15.71
N GLY A 52 11.75 -9.65 -15.28
CA GLY A 52 11.15 -8.38 -14.88
C GLY A 52 10.41 -7.69 -16.02
N GLY A 53 11.04 -7.60 -17.19
CA GLY A 53 10.43 -7.10 -18.42
C GLY A 53 9.22 -7.92 -18.86
N LEU A 54 9.31 -9.26 -18.78
CA LEU A 54 8.19 -10.16 -19.08
C LEU A 54 7.01 -9.94 -18.12
N GLY A 55 7.26 -9.80 -16.82
CA GLY A 55 6.22 -9.49 -15.83
C GLY A 55 5.49 -8.19 -16.14
N MET A 56 6.24 -7.12 -16.48
CA MET A 56 5.63 -5.86 -16.92
C MET A 56 4.86 -6.01 -18.24
N LEU A 57 5.37 -6.78 -19.20
CA LEU A 57 4.66 -7.07 -20.46
C LEU A 57 3.34 -7.79 -20.20
N VAL A 58 3.34 -8.82 -19.34
CA VAL A 58 2.12 -9.53 -18.94
C VAL A 58 1.12 -8.56 -18.30
N ALA A 59 1.57 -7.65 -17.43
CA ALA A 59 0.70 -6.62 -16.85
C ALA A 59 0.08 -5.71 -17.92
N PHE A 60 0.83 -5.29 -18.94
CA PHE A 60 0.28 -4.52 -20.06
C PHE A 60 -0.73 -5.34 -20.88
N VAL A 61 -0.43 -6.60 -21.19
CA VAL A 61 -1.38 -7.49 -21.89
C VAL A 61 -2.67 -7.65 -21.09
N LEU A 62 -2.57 -7.78 -19.77
CA LEU A 62 -3.74 -7.86 -18.89
C LEU A 62 -4.58 -6.57 -18.92
N LEU A 63 -3.94 -5.40 -18.83
CA LEU A 63 -4.63 -4.10 -18.85
C LEU A 63 -5.22 -3.75 -20.23
N LEU A 64 -4.60 -4.21 -21.32
CA LEU A 64 -5.07 -3.94 -22.68
C LEU A 64 -6.10 -4.98 -23.15
N GLY A 65 -6.00 -6.22 -22.68
CA GLY A 65 -6.86 -7.32 -23.07
C GLY A 65 -8.15 -7.42 -22.25
N PHE A 66 -8.17 -6.91 -21.02
CA PHE A 66 -9.29 -7.06 -20.10
C PHE A 66 -9.68 -5.75 -19.43
N VAL A 67 -10.99 -5.58 -19.24
CA VAL A 67 -11.56 -4.38 -18.62
C VAL A 67 -11.84 -4.59 -17.12
N SER A 68 -11.97 -5.84 -16.67
CA SER A 68 -12.43 -6.17 -15.30
C SER A 68 -11.53 -5.63 -14.19
N SER A 69 -12.15 -5.21 -13.07
CA SER A 69 -11.47 -4.71 -11.87
C SER A 69 -10.47 -5.72 -11.31
N ALA A 70 -10.85 -7.01 -11.25
CA ALA A 70 -9.98 -8.09 -10.80
C ALA A 70 -8.67 -8.18 -11.62
N THR A 71 -8.76 -7.99 -12.94
CA THR A 71 -7.58 -8.06 -13.81
C THR A 71 -6.64 -6.89 -13.58
N ARG A 72 -7.16 -5.69 -13.28
CA ARG A 72 -6.33 -4.52 -12.93
C ARG A 72 -5.53 -4.75 -11.66
N HIS A 73 -6.11 -5.40 -10.65
CA HIS A 73 -5.41 -5.76 -9.41
C HIS A 73 -4.29 -6.79 -9.65
N ILE A 74 -4.57 -7.81 -10.46
CA ILE A 74 -3.55 -8.80 -10.86
C ILE A 74 -2.44 -8.10 -11.67
N ALA A 75 -2.80 -7.22 -12.61
CA ALA A 75 -1.83 -6.47 -13.39
C ALA A 75 -0.96 -5.55 -12.52
N ALA A 76 -1.54 -4.89 -11.51
CA ALA A 76 -0.77 -4.08 -10.56
C ALA A 76 0.23 -4.94 -9.77
N LEU A 77 -0.18 -6.12 -9.29
CA LEU A 77 0.69 -7.06 -8.58
C LEU A 77 1.80 -7.60 -9.48
N VAL A 78 1.46 -8.13 -10.65
CA VAL A 78 2.40 -8.74 -11.62
C VAL A 78 3.33 -7.68 -12.22
N GLY A 79 2.79 -6.51 -12.55
CA GLY A 79 3.56 -5.40 -13.08
C GLY A 79 4.52 -4.82 -12.04
N GLY A 80 4.07 -4.71 -10.78
CA GLY A 80 4.90 -4.29 -9.67
C GLY A 80 6.02 -5.29 -9.42
N ALA A 81 5.70 -6.59 -9.35
CA ALA A 81 6.71 -7.64 -9.19
C ALA A 81 7.72 -7.65 -10.35
N GLY A 82 7.25 -7.53 -11.60
CA GLY A 82 8.10 -7.41 -12.78
C GLY A 82 9.02 -6.19 -12.71
N PHE A 83 8.49 -5.03 -12.33
CA PHE A 83 9.28 -3.82 -12.12
C PHE A 83 10.32 -4.00 -11.01
N GLY A 84 9.95 -4.60 -9.88
CA GLY A 84 10.88 -4.91 -8.79
C GLY A 84 12.04 -5.80 -9.23
N ALA A 85 11.74 -6.90 -9.94
CA ALA A 85 12.76 -7.80 -10.49
C ALA A 85 13.67 -7.11 -11.53
N PHE A 86 13.11 -6.22 -12.35
CA PHE A 86 13.87 -5.41 -13.30
C PHE A 86 14.83 -4.46 -12.59
N ILE A 87 14.36 -3.78 -11.54
CA ILE A 87 15.13 -2.79 -10.79
C ILE A 87 16.23 -3.43 -9.94
N ASP A 88 16.02 -4.63 -9.38
CA ASP A 88 17.06 -5.29 -8.57
C ASP A 88 18.36 -5.53 -9.37
N GLU A 89 18.22 -5.93 -10.63
CA GLU A 89 19.37 -6.21 -11.50
C GLU A 89 19.98 -4.94 -12.13
N PHE A 90 19.35 -3.76 -11.95
CA PHE A 90 19.87 -2.48 -12.46
C PHE A 90 21.32 -2.23 -12.01
N GLY A 91 21.68 -2.71 -10.81
CA GLY A 91 23.04 -2.84 -10.26
C GLY A 91 24.10 -3.19 -11.29
N LYS A 92 23.87 -4.31 -12.00
CA LYS A 92 24.83 -4.90 -12.93
C LYS A 92 25.00 -4.05 -14.19
N PHE A 93 23.94 -3.44 -14.70
CA PHE A 93 23.99 -2.77 -16.00
C PHE A 93 24.54 -1.33 -15.95
N VAL A 94 24.79 -0.79 -14.75
CA VAL A 94 25.33 0.58 -14.59
C VAL A 94 26.86 0.63 -14.74
N THR A 95 27.57 -0.45 -14.44
CA THR A 95 29.03 -0.51 -14.58
C THR A 95 29.42 -1.39 -15.76
N SER A 96 30.46 -0.99 -16.49
CA SER A 96 31.07 -1.80 -17.57
C SER A 96 31.47 -3.21 -17.13
N ASP A 97 31.68 -3.42 -15.83
CA ASP A 97 32.17 -4.68 -15.25
C ASP A 97 31.06 -5.54 -14.61
N ASN A 98 29.78 -5.18 -14.79
CA ASN A 98 28.63 -5.88 -14.20
C ASN A 98 28.67 -6.03 -12.66
N ASN A 99 29.16 -5.02 -11.95
CA ASN A 99 29.35 -5.05 -10.51
C ASN A 99 28.04 -4.80 -9.73
N TYR A 100 27.52 -5.85 -9.08
CA TYR A 100 26.31 -5.82 -8.25
C TYR A 100 26.40 -4.83 -7.06
N PHE A 101 27.61 -4.53 -6.59
CA PHE A 101 27.88 -3.72 -5.39
C PHE A 101 28.35 -2.30 -5.68
N TYR A 102 28.13 -1.80 -6.90
CA TYR A 102 28.47 -0.40 -7.22
C TYR A 102 27.56 0.53 -6.41
N ARG A 103 28.12 1.14 -5.36
CA ARG A 103 27.40 2.00 -4.39
C ARG A 103 26.51 3.08 -5.04
N PRO A 104 26.89 3.72 -6.17
CA PRO A 104 26.01 4.67 -6.85
C PRO A 104 24.72 4.05 -7.43
N THR A 105 24.72 2.76 -7.80
CA THR A 105 23.52 2.13 -8.38
C THR A 105 22.41 1.97 -7.33
N ALA A 106 22.79 1.64 -6.10
CA ALA A 106 21.88 1.65 -4.96
C ALA A 106 21.22 3.02 -4.77
N ALA A 107 21.98 4.11 -4.91
CA ALA A 107 21.46 5.47 -4.81
C ALA A 107 20.48 5.83 -5.94
N VAL A 108 20.68 5.31 -7.15
CA VAL A 108 19.75 5.54 -8.29
C VAL A 108 18.44 4.77 -8.10
N VAL A 109 18.51 3.48 -7.75
CA VAL A 109 17.34 2.67 -7.40
C VAL A 109 16.54 3.33 -6.28
N TYR A 110 17.27 3.89 -5.30
CA TYR A 110 16.69 4.63 -4.20
C TYR A 110 15.94 5.90 -4.65
N VAL A 111 16.59 6.78 -5.41
CA VAL A 111 15.94 8.00 -5.92
C VAL A 111 14.70 7.64 -6.74
N LEU A 112 14.75 6.53 -7.50
CA LEU A 112 13.61 6.05 -8.27
C LEU A 112 12.43 5.64 -7.38
N PHE A 113 12.65 4.84 -6.33
CA PHE A 113 11.56 4.44 -5.42
C PHE A 113 10.98 5.63 -4.64
N VAL A 114 11.84 6.55 -4.17
CA VAL A 114 11.38 7.78 -3.49
C VAL A 114 10.54 8.62 -4.44
N LEU A 115 11.03 8.88 -5.66
CA LEU A 115 10.31 9.67 -6.64
C LEU A 115 8.99 8.99 -7.01
N LEU A 116 8.99 7.67 -7.21
CA LEU A 116 7.78 6.94 -7.54
C LEU A 116 6.77 6.99 -6.39
N PHE A 117 7.21 6.81 -5.13
CA PHE A 117 6.37 6.97 -3.95
C PHE A 117 5.79 8.37 -3.85
N LEU A 118 6.61 9.41 -4.02
CA LEU A 118 6.18 10.81 -3.98
C LEU A 118 5.22 11.14 -5.12
N VAL A 119 5.47 10.65 -6.34
CA VAL A 119 4.58 10.83 -7.50
C VAL A 119 3.24 10.16 -7.24
N VAL A 120 3.23 8.90 -6.82
CA VAL A 120 2.01 8.19 -6.44
C VAL A 120 1.29 9.01 -5.37
N ARG A 121 1.97 9.38 -4.28
CA ARG A 121 1.34 10.12 -3.19
C ARG A 121 0.83 11.50 -3.60
N GLN A 122 1.52 12.19 -4.51
CA GLN A 122 1.12 13.49 -5.04
C GLN A 122 -0.10 13.37 -5.96
N LEU A 123 -0.20 12.31 -6.76
CA LEU A 123 -1.41 12.02 -7.55
C LEU A 123 -2.64 11.83 -6.65
N TRP A 124 -2.44 11.30 -5.44
CA TRP A 124 -3.48 11.11 -4.43
C TRP A 124 -3.69 12.30 -3.47
N ARG A 125 -2.88 13.37 -3.54
CA ARG A 125 -2.93 14.48 -2.58
C ARG A 125 -4.07 15.47 -2.88
N PHE A 126 -4.90 15.68 -1.86
CA PHE A 126 -5.65 16.91 -1.52
C PHE A 126 -6.80 17.43 -2.41
N ARG A 127 -7.25 16.72 -3.44
CA ARG A 127 -8.43 17.16 -4.20
C ARG A 127 -9.48 16.07 -4.25
N GLN A 128 -10.65 16.35 -3.66
CA GLN A 128 -11.87 15.60 -3.94
C GLN A 128 -12.00 15.42 -5.45
N LEU A 129 -12.48 14.26 -5.88
CA LEU A 129 -12.75 14.01 -7.29
C LEU A 129 -13.71 15.11 -7.80
N SER A 130 -13.41 15.68 -8.96
CA SER A 130 -14.34 16.59 -9.60
C SER A 130 -15.67 15.87 -9.89
N PRO A 131 -16.80 16.59 -10.00
CA PRO A 131 -18.09 15.96 -10.27
C PRO A 131 -18.08 15.02 -11.49
N ARG A 132 -17.30 15.39 -12.52
CA ARG A 132 -17.07 14.55 -13.70
C ARG A 132 -16.22 13.31 -13.39
N GLU A 133 -15.13 13.45 -12.63
CA GLU A 133 -14.32 12.29 -12.21
C GLU A 133 -15.15 11.33 -11.37
N SER A 134 -15.99 11.81 -10.46
CA SER A 134 -16.85 10.98 -9.62
C SER A 134 -17.83 10.17 -10.46
N LEU A 135 -18.48 10.78 -11.46
CA LEU A 135 -19.37 10.06 -12.37
C LEU A 135 -18.64 9.00 -13.21
N VAL A 136 -17.48 9.34 -13.79
CA VAL A 136 -16.72 8.37 -14.60
C VAL A 136 -16.25 7.18 -13.76
N ASN A 137 -15.84 7.41 -12.51
CA ASN A 137 -15.47 6.32 -11.61
C ASN A 137 -16.69 5.48 -11.18
N ALA A 138 -17.87 6.09 -10.99
CA ALA A 138 -19.11 5.35 -10.74
C ALA A 138 -19.53 4.49 -11.94
N ILE A 139 -19.30 4.96 -13.17
CA ILE A 139 -19.48 4.16 -14.39
C ILE A 139 -18.52 2.98 -14.42
N GLY A 140 -17.26 3.17 -14.01
CA GLY A 140 -16.29 2.07 -13.90
C GLY A 140 -16.76 0.95 -12.97
N LEU A 141 -17.36 1.29 -11.82
CA LEU A 141 -17.94 0.29 -10.90
C LEU A 141 -19.21 -0.37 -11.46
N ALA A 142 -19.84 0.21 -12.48
CA ALA A 142 -20.97 -0.44 -13.15
C ALA A 142 -20.54 -1.65 -13.99
N GLU A 143 -19.24 -1.76 -14.32
CA GLU A 143 -18.68 -2.95 -14.96
C GLU A 143 -18.84 -4.18 -14.05
N ASP A 144 -18.48 -4.04 -12.77
CA ASP A 144 -18.60 -5.12 -11.78
C ASP A 144 -20.07 -5.43 -11.45
N LEU A 145 -20.94 -4.42 -11.51
CA LEU A 145 -22.40 -4.60 -11.44
C LEU A 145 -22.93 -5.48 -12.57
N VAL A 146 -22.47 -5.26 -13.81
CA VAL A 146 -22.89 -6.05 -14.99
C VAL A 146 -22.27 -7.44 -14.98
N ALA A 147 -21.02 -7.57 -14.52
CA ALA A 147 -20.34 -8.85 -14.37
C ALA A 147 -20.93 -9.73 -13.25
N GLY A 148 -21.69 -9.14 -12.32
CA GLY A 148 -22.24 -9.83 -11.15
C GLY A 148 -21.23 -10.04 -10.02
N ASP A 149 -20.11 -9.32 -10.07
CA ASP A 149 -19.00 -9.41 -9.10
C ASP A 149 -19.02 -8.29 -8.05
N LEU A 150 -19.99 -7.37 -8.13
CA LEU A 150 -20.11 -6.21 -7.23
C LEU A 150 -20.28 -6.61 -5.77
N ASP A 151 -19.41 -6.10 -4.90
CA ASP A 151 -19.52 -6.25 -3.44
C ASP A 151 -20.22 -5.07 -2.73
N GLU A 152 -20.55 -5.23 -1.44
CA GLU A 152 -21.28 -4.19 -0.68
C GLU A 152 -20.47 -2.90 -0.50
N TYR A 153 -19.14 -3.04 -0.43
CA TYR A 153 -18.24 -1.90 -0.32
C TYR A 153 -18.19 -1.13 -1.63
N GLU A 154 -18.09 -1.82 -2.77
CA GLU A 154 -18.12 -1.25 -4.11
C GLU A 154 -19.46 -0.58 -4.41
N ARG A 155 -20.58 -1.20 -4.03
CA ARG A 155 -21.92 -0.58 -4.13
C ARG A 155 -22.00 0.71 -3.32
N SER A 156 -21.61 0.67 -2.05
CA SER A 156 -21.61 1.84 -1.16
C SER A 156 -20.75 2.98 -1.72
N ARG A 157 -19.57 2.62 -2.25
CA ARG A 157 -18.64 3.55 -2.87
C ARG A 157 -19.18 4.12 -4.19
N ALA A 158 -19.85 3.32 -5.01
CA ALA A 158 -20.51 3.81 -6.22
C ALA A 158 -21.60 4.84 -5.88
N LEU A 159 -22.40 4.58 -4.84
CA LEU A 159 -23.41 5.52 -4.38
C LEU A 159 -22.82 6.82 -3.83
N ASP A 160 -21.70 6.74 -3.10
CA ASP A 160 -20.96 7.92 -2.63
C ASP A 160 -20.31 8.72 -3.77
N LEU A 161 -19.78 8.06 -4.79
CA LEU A 161 -19.30 8.76 -5.99
C LEU A 161 -20.45 9.48 -6.72
N LEU A 162 -21.63 8.87 -6.76
CA LEU A 162 -22.82 9.46 -7.38
C LEU A 162 -23.41 10.62 -6.56
N THR A 163 -23.20 10.72 -5.24
CA THR A 163 -23.60 11.91 -4.46
C THR A 163 -22.68 13.11 -4.74
N HIS A 164 -21.40 12.86 -5.05
CA HIS A 164 -20.42 13.89 -5.39
C HIS A 164 -20.37 14.23 -6.89
N ALA A 165 -21.13 13.52 -7.73
CA ALA A 165 -21.28 13.80 -9.15
C ALA A 165 -22.21 15.00 -9.43
N ASP A 166 -22.21 15.50 -10.67
CA ASP A 166 -23.14 16.55 -11.09
C ASP A 166 -24.56 15.98 -11.16
N GLN A 167 -25.43 16.40 -10.24
CA GLN A 167 -26.79 15.88 -10.14
C GLN A 167 -27.69 16.28 -11.32
N SER A 168 -27.27 17.24 -12.16
CA SER A 168 -28.00 17.59 -13.38
C SER A 168 -27.79 16.58 -14.52
N GLU A 169 -26.75 15.74 -14.42
CA GLU A 169 -26.44 14.74 -15.44
C GLU A 169 -27.41 13.55 -15.37
N PRO A 170 -28.19 13.26 -16.43
CA PRO A 170 -29.22 12.22 -16.40
C PRO A 170 -28.69 10.84 -15.99
N LEU A 171 -27.45 10.51 -16.37
CA LEU A 171 -26.81 9.23 -16.04
C LEU A 171 -26.68 8.98 -14.53
N VAL A 172 -26.54 10.04 -13.72
CA VAL A 172 -26.41 9.89 -12.26
C VAL A 172 -27.66 9.22 -11.67
N SER A 173 -28.85 9.67 -12.09
CA SER A 173 -30.11 9.11 -11.60
C SER A 173 -30.31 7.65 -12.01
N ILE A 174 -29.95 7.31 -13.26
CA ILE A 174 -30.05 5.96 -13.82
C ILE A 174 -29.13 4.99 -13.07
N LEU A 175 -27.86 5.36 -12.91
CA LEU A 175 -26.88 4.54 -12.20
C LEU A 175 -27.25 4.37 -10.73
N ARG A 176 -27.69 5.45 -10.06
CA ARG A 176 -28.13 5.39 -8.66
C ARG A 176 -29.25 4.37 -8.47
N GLN A 177 -30.27 4.39 -9.33
CA GLN A 177 -31.37 3.41 -9.27
C GLN A 177 -30.87 1.98 -9.47
N ARG A 178 -29.92 1.76 -10.39
CA ARG A 178 -29.35 0.42 -10.64
C ARG A 178 -28.55 -0.11 -9.46
N PHE A 179 -27.66 0.71 -8.87
CA PHE A 179 -26.89 0.30 -7.70
C PHE A 179 -27.77 0.08 -6.47
N VAL A 180 -28.80 0.90 -6.23
CA VAL A 180 -29.72 0.69 -5.12
C VAL A 180 -30.52 -0.61 -5.30
N GLY A 181 -30.99 -0.88 -6.52
CA GLY A 181 -31.85 -2.02 -6.82
C GLY A 181 -31.15 -3.38 -6.92
N VAL A 182 -29.81 -3.42 -7.00
CA VAL A 182 -29.09 -4.69 -7.06
C VAL A 182 -29.14 -5.39 -5.70
N ARG A 183 -29.48 -6.68 -5.71
CA ARG A 183 -29.32 -7.55 -4.55
C ARG A 183 -27.96 -8.23 -4.66
N ILE A 184 -27.04 -7.89 -3.77
CA ILE A 184 -25.75 -8.57 -3.70
C ILE A 184 -26.00 -9.96 -3.11
N ALA A 185 -26.10 -10.95 -3.99
CA ALA A 185 -26.19 -12.34 -3.59
C ALA A 185 -24.80 -12.80 -3.12
N ALA A 186 -24.75 -13.53 -2.01
CA ALA A 186 -23.51 -14.18 -1.59
C ALA A 186 -23.02 -15.12 -2.71
N ALA A 187 -21.83 -14.84 -3.25
CA ALA A 187 -21.29 -15.54 -4.41
C ALA A 187 -21.36 -17.08 -4.26
N PRO A 188 -21.72 -17.83 -5.32
CA PRO A 188 -21.76 -19.29 -5.28
C PRO A 188 -20.34 -19.85 -5.07
N VAL A 189 -20.15 -20.56 -3.96
CA VAL A 189 -18.84 -21.04 -3.49
C VAL A 189 -18.36 -22.30 -4.23
N SER A 190 -17.34 -22.16 -5.08
CA SER A 190 -16.59 -23.29 -5.66
C SER A 190 -15.69 -24.00 -4.61
N GLY A 191 -15.27 -25.25 -4.88
CA GLY A 191 -14.48 -26.07 -3.94
C GLY A 191 -13.15 -25.44 -3.49
N LEU A 192 -12.45 -24.72 -4.38
CA LEU A 192 -11.24 -23.94 -4.06
C LEU A 192 -11.56 -22.74 -3.13
N HIS A 193 -12.75 -22.16 -3.24
CA HIS A 193 -13.23 -21.14 -2.30
C HIS A 193 -13.54 -21.70 -0.90
N ARG A 194 -13.75 -23.01 -0.73
CA ARG A 194 -13.96 -23.61 0.61
C ARG A 194 -12.65 -23.74 1.40
N LEU A 195 -11.55 -24.09 0.74
CA LEU A 195 -10.24 -24.16 1.38
C LEU A 195 -9.73 -22.76 1.72
N ARG A 196 -9.83 -21.83 0.76
CA ARG A 196 -9.55 -20.39 0.96
C ARG A 196 -10.51 -19.78 1.99
N GLY A 197 -11.76 -20.20 2.00
CA GLY A 197 -12.80 -19.75 2.94
C GLY A 197 -12.55 -20.21 4.37
N ARG A 198 -11.99 -21.40 4.58
CA ARG A 198 -11.56 -21.86 5.92
C ARG A 198 -10.36 -21.09 6.45
N GLY A 199 -9.33 -20.91 5.62
CA GLY A 199 -8.17 -20.07 5.97
C GLY A 199 -8.58 -18.63 6.25
N SER A 200 -9.42 -18.04 5.40
CA SER A 200 -9.96 -16.69 5.55
C SER A 200 -10.88 -16.56 6.77
N ALA A 201 -11.70 -17.56 7.08
CA ALA A 201 -12.56 -17.55 8.27
C ALA A 201 -11.77 -17.68 9.57
N MET A 202 -10.71 -18.50 9.58
CA MET A 202 -9.81 -18.62 10.73
C MET A 202 -9.01 -17.32 10.94
N TYR A 203 -8.44 -16.78 9.86
CA TYR A 203 -7.78 -15.48 9.85
C TYR A 203 -8.70 -14.37 10.36
N ARG A 204 -9.94 -14.30 9.85
CA ARG A 204 -10.97 -13.36 10.31
C ARG A 204 -11.23 -13.52 11.80
N ARG A 205 -11.41 -14.76 12.28
CA ARG A 205 -11.72 -15.04 13.69
C ARG A 205 -10.60 -14.55 14.61
N VAL A 206 -9.34 -14.70 14.23
CA VAL A 206 -8.19 -14.26 15.03
C VAL A 206 -8.02 -12.73 14.97
N VAL A 207 -7.96 -12.17 13.75
CA VAL A 207 -7.61 -10.77 13.50
C VAL A 207 -8.70 -9.79 13.99
N THR A 208 -9.97 -10.23 14.03
CA THR A 208 -11.08 -9.38 14.51
C THR A 208 -11.28 -9.41 16.03
N THR A 209 -10.52 -10.23 16.77
CA THR A 209 -10.62 -10.26 18.25
C THR A 209 -10.15 -8.96 18.89
N THR A 210 -10.74 -8.62 20.04
CA THR A 210 -10.28 -7.49 20.87
C THR A 210 -8.85 -7.69 21.37
N ALA A 211 -8.45 -8.93 21.66
CA ALA A 211 -7.10 -9.28 22.09
C ALA A 211 -6.08 -8.99 20.98
N PHE A 212 -6.33 -9.46 19.75
CA PHE A 212 -5.45 -9.20 18.62
C PHE A 212 -5.31 -7.70 18.33
N ARG A 213 -6.42 -6.95 18.37
CA ARG A 213 -6.37 -5.48 18.22
C ARG A 213 -5.53 -4.80 19.31
N ARG A 214 -5.63 -5.26 20.55
CA ARG A 214 -4.78 -4.74 21.65
C ARG A 214 -3.31 -5.02 21.35
N VAL A 215 -2.96 -6.25 20.95
CA VAL A 215 -1.59 -6.60 20.57
C VAL A 215 -1.09 -5.71 19.44
N LEU A 216 -1.88 -5.53 18.38
CA LEU A 216 -1.53 -4.68 17.24
C LEU A 216 -1.26 -3.23 17.68
N PHE A 217 -2.12 -2.62 18.49
CA PHE A 217 -1.91 -1.25 18.96
C PHE A 217 -0.75 -1.14 19.96
N THR A 218 -0.52 -2.16 20.78
CA THR A 218 0.63 -2.22 21.68
C THR A 218 1.94 -2.31 20.89
N LEU A 219 1.97 -3.10 19.81
CA LEU A 219 3.11 -3.18 18.90
C LEU A 219 3.44 -1.81 18.30
N PHE A 220 2.45 -1.12 17.71
CA PHE A 220 2.66 0.24 17.19
C PHE A 220 3.02 1.25 18.28
N ALA A 221 2.54 1.08 19.52
CA ALA A 221 2.93 1.94 20.62
C ALA A 221 4.39 1.74 21.02
N ILE A 222 4.87 0.49 21.05
CA ILE A 222 6.28 0.16 21.29
C ILE A 222 7.14 0.70 20.15
N GLU A 223 6.76 0.44 18.90
CA GLU A 223 7.47 0.94 17.72
C GLU A 223 7.55 2.47 17.71
N GLY A 224 6.43 3.14 17.97
CA GLY A 224 6.38 4.59 18.09
C GLY A 224 7.28 5.13 19.21
N LEU A 225 7.36 4.43 20.35
CA LEU A 225 8.27 4.78 21.44
C LEU A 225 9.74 4.61 21.01
N VAL A 226 10.08 3.51 20.35
CA VAL A 226 11.44 3.25 19.83
C VAL A 226 11.84 4.35 18.84
N ILE A 227 10.96 4.70 17.90
CA ILE A 227 11.21 5.78 16.93
C ILE A 227 11.44 7.12 17.64
N VAL A 228 10.60 7.47 18.62
CA VAL A 228 10.75 8.73 19.37
C VAL A 228 12.07 8.76 20.14
N LEU A 229 12.43 7.68 20.84
CA LEU A 229 13.70 7.59 21.56
C LEU A 229 14.90 7.65 20.61
N GLY A 230 14.81 6.99 19.45
CA GLY A 230 15.83 7.05 18.41
C GLY A 230 16.02 8.47 17.87
N LEU A 231 14.93 9.17 17.55
CA LEU A 231 14.98 10.57 17.10
C LEU A 231 15.56 11.52 18.17
N ILE A 232 15.22 11.30 19.44
CA ILE A 232 15.81 12.05 20.57
C ILE A 232 17.31 11.78 20.65
N ALA A 233 17.75 10.53 20.58
CA ALA A 233 19.15 10.15 20.63
C ALA A 233 19.96 10.78 19.49
N VAL A 234 19.45 10.71 18.25
CA VAL A 234 20.09 11.34 17.07
C VAL A 234 20.17 12.85 17.24
N THR A 235 19.08 13.49 17.71
CA THR A 235 19.06 14.95 17.92
C THR A 235 20.04 15.36 19.02
N ALA A 236 20.12 14.60 20.10
CA ALA A 236 21.07 14.84 21.19
C ALA A 236 22.53 14.68 20.73
N LEU A 237 22.82 13.69 19.88
CA LEU A 237 24.16 13.51 19.30
C LEU A 237 24.55 14.68 18.40
N ILE A 238 23.65 15.13 17.52
CA ILE A 238 23.88 16.30 16.66
C ILE A 238 24.10 17.56 17.51
N ALA A 239 23.34 17.74 18.59
CA ALA A 239 23.52 18.87 19.49
C ALA A 239 24.87 18.81 20.25
N ALA A 240 25.25 17.64 20.75
CA ALA A 240 26.51 17.44 21.47
C ALA A 240 27.72 17.72 20.56
N THR A 241 27.72 17.20 19.34
CA THR A 241 28.77 17.45 18.34
C THR A 241 28.85 18.93 17.95
N ALA A 242 27.71 19.61 17.75
CA ALA A 242 27.67 21.04 17.47
C ALA A 242 28.21 21.91 18.61
N LEU A 243 28.11 21.44 19.86
CA LEU A 243 28.66 22.09 21.05
C LEU A 243 30.12 21.75 21.32
N GLY A 244 30.77 20.94 20.46
CA GLY A 244 32.16 20.51 20.64
C GLY A 244 32.35 19.51 21.79
N ILE A 245 31.29 18.84 22.23
CA ILE A 245 31.37 17.75 23.21
C ILE A 245 31.93 16.53 22.47
N ASP A 246 33.01 15.95 22.99
CA ASP A 246 33.53 14.68 22.49
C ASP A 246 32.56 13.56 22.85
N VAL A 247 31.91 13.01 21.84
CA VAL A 247 30.90 11.95 21.98
C VAL A 247 31.50 10.55 21.75
N GLY A 248 32.83 10.45 21.60
CA GLY A 248 33.54 9.20 21.34
C GLY A 248 33.08 8.52 20.04
N ASP A 249 33.22 7.19 19.99
CA ASP A 249 32.73 6.33 18.88
C ASP A 249 31.20 6.12 18.92
N ALA A 250 30.44 7.04 19.54
CA ALA A 250 28.98 7.02 19.45
C ALA A 250 28.55 7.39 18.03
N THR A 251 28.79 6.49 17.09
CA THR A 251 28.25 6.58 15.75
C THR A 251 26.80 6.14 15.82
N VAL A 252 25.89 7.03 15.45
CA VAL A 252 24.58 6.54 14.98
C VAL A 252 24.92 5.74 13.73
N ASP A 253 24.60 4.44 13.75
CA ASP A 253 24.63 3.58 12.58
C ASP A 253 23.53 4.05 11.62
N VAL A 254 23.76 5.20 11.00
CA VAL A 254 22.97 5.66 9.88
C VAL A 254 23.57 4.95 8.70
N GLY A 255 22.89 3.90 8.22
CA GLY A 255 23.36 3.01 7.15
C GLY A 255 24.13 3.76 6.06
N GLY A 256 25.23 3.15 5.60
CA GLY A 256 26.44 3.74 5.00
C GLY A 256 26.32 4.57 3.72
N GLY A 257 25.19 5.23 3.49
CA GLY A 257 24.98 6.26 2.49
C GLY A 257 25.55 7.62 2.91
N GLY A 258 25.90 8.43 1.91
CA GLY A 258 26.37 9.81 2.15
C GLY A 258 25.32 10.71 2.81
N PRO A 259 25.64 11.99 3.07
CA PRO A 259 24.79 12.92 3.82
C PRO A 259 23.33 13.03 3.36
N PHE A 260 23.09 12.81 2.07
CA PHE A 260 21.75 12.80 1.49
C PHE A 260 20.90 11.59 1.94
N ALA A 261 21.48 10.39 2.02
CA ALA A 261 20.76 9.19 2.47
C ALA A 261 20.35 9.32 3.94
N ILE A 262 21.28 9.80 4.77
CA ILE A 262 21.05 10.15 6.18
C ILE A 262 19.85 11.10 6.32
N ALA A 263 19.84 12.19 5.55
CA ALA A 263 18.78 13.18 5.61
C ALA A 263 17.41 12.59 5.27
N VAL A 264 17.32 11.71 4.27
CA VAL A 264 16.03 11.13 3.91
C VAL A 264 15.60 10.01 4.85
N GLN A 265 16.49 9.15 5.34
CA GLN A 265 16.15 8.15 6.36
C GLN A 265 15.63 8.83 7.64
N PHE A 266 16.28 9.93 8.05
CA PHE A 266 15.79 10.74 9.16
C PHE A 266 14.40 11.32 8.88
N ALA A 267 14.19 11.90 7.69
CA ALA A 267 12.89 12.45 7.31
C ALA A 267 11.80 11.36 7.21
N ALA A 268 12.11 10.19 6.66
CA ALA A 268 11.20 9.06 6.55
C ALA A 268 10.81 8.52 7.92
N THR A 269 11.81 8.27 8.78
CA THR A 269 11.61 7.85 10.19
C THR A 269 10.78 8.87 10.97
N PHE A 270 11.04 10.16 10.80
CA PHE A 270 10.24 11.22 11.41
C PHE A 270 8.79 11.19 10.92
N VAL A 271 8.56 11.09 9.61
CA VAL A 271 7.22 11.03 9.02
C VAL A 271 6.47 9.78 9.50
N ALA A 272 7.13 8.60 9.52
CA ALA A 272 6.56 7.37 10.04
C ALA A 272 6.17 7.52 11.53
N GLY A 273 7.05 8.08 12.36
CA GLY A 273 6.77 8.36 13.77
C GLY A 273 5.55 9.26 13.97
N VAL A 274 5.44 10.36 13.21
CA VAL A 274 4.27 11.25 13.24
C VAL A 274 2.98 10.50 12.85
N LEU A 275 3.05 9.63 11.83
CA LEU A 275 1.91 8.82 11.38
C LEU A 275 1.48 7.80 12.44
N ILE A 276 2.42 7.14 13.10
CA ILE A 276 2.15 6.20 14.21
C ILE A 276 1.49 6.94 15.38
N ILE A 277 2.03 8.08 15.81
CA ILE A 277 1.45 8.89 16.90
C ILE A 277 0.03 9.32 16.53
N ARG A 278 -0.18 9.82 15.30
CA ARG A 278 -1.51 10.17 14.80
C ARG A 278 -2.45 8.97 14.85
N GLY A 279 -1.99 7.77 14.47
CA GLY A 279 -2.77 6.54 14.54
C GLY A 279 -3.19 6.16 15.96
N LEU A 280 -2.24 6.22 16.90
CA LEU A 280 -2.47 5.93 18.32
C LEU A 280 -3.46 6.91 18.94
N VAL A 281 -3.35 8.21 18.65
CA VAL A 281 -4.31 9.23 19.12
C VAL A 281 -5.69 9.03 18.49
N ALA A 282 -5.73 8.66 17.20
CA ALA A 282 -6.98 8.45 16.48
C ALA A 282 -7.74 7.20 16.93
N VAL A 283 -7.09 6.22 17.56
CA VAL A 283 -7.69 4.92 17.91
C VAL A 283 -8.96 5.04 18.76
N ARG A 284 -9.04 6.09 19.60
CA ARG A 284 -10.20 6.37 20.46
C ARG A 284 -11.36 7.04 19.73
N ARG A 285 -11.11 7.70 18.59
CA ARG A 285 -12.11 8.47 17.82
C ARG A 285 -12.57 7.75 16.57
N SER A 286 -11.64 7.19 15.80
CA SER A 286 -11.91 6.47 14.56
C SER A 286 -10.83 5.43 14.30
N ARG A 287 -11.22 4.15 14.32
CA ARG A 287 -10.33 3.03 14.01
C ARG A 287 -9.86 3.07 12.56
N LEU A 288 -10.72 3.53 11.64
CA LEU A 288 -10.39 3.67 10.23
C LEU A 288 -9.24 4.66 10.04
N VAL A 289 -9.28 5.81 10.73
CA VAL A 289 -8.18 6.78 10.71
C VAL A 289 -6.91 6.19 11.32
N ALA A 290 -7.03 5.42 12.40
CA ALA A 290 -5.89 4.74 13.02
C ALA A 290 -5.22 3.75 12.07
N TYR A 291 -5.99 2.82 11.48
CA TYR A 291 -5.48 1.82 10.54
C TYR A 291 -4.87 2.47 9.30
N HIS A 292 -5.50 3.50 8.76
CA HIS A 292 -4.94 4.26 7.64
C HIS A 292 -3.62 4.96 8.01
N SER A 293 -3.52 5.51 9.22
CA SER A 293 -2.28 6.13 9.71
C SER A 293 -1.14 5.11 9.84
N PHE A 294 -1.41 3.94 10.42
CA PHE A 294 -0.42 2.86 10.53
C PHE A 294 -0.04 2.27 9.17
N GLU A 295 -1.00 2.11 8.26
CA GLU A 295 -0.75 1.67 6.89
C GLU A 295 0.25 2.60 6.18
N LEU A 296 0.05 3.91 6.31
CA LEU A 296 0.98 4.88 5.73
C LEU A 296 2.35 4.85 6.40
N ALA A 297 2.42 4.62 7.71
CA ALA A 297 3.70 4.54 8.41
C ALA A 297 4.54 3.36 7.89
N ILE A 298 3.92 2.18 7.79
CA ILE A 298 4.58 0.99 7.23
C ILE A 298 4.94 1.19 5.76
N MET A 299 4.07 1.83 4.97
CA MET A 299 4.43 2.14 3.57
C MET A 299 5.63 3.08 3.48
N VAL A 300 5.73 4.07 4.37
CA VAL A 300 6.89 4.96 4.43
C VAL A 300 8.14 4.18 4.80
N ASP A 301 8.06 3.30 5.79
CA ASP A 301 9.19 2.48 6.22
C ASP A 301 9.63 1.48 5.13
N LEU A 302 8.68 0.71 4.60
CA LEU A 302 8.92 -0.29 3.54
C LEU A 302 9.51 0.34 2.27
N LEU A 303 9.06 1.54 1.89
CA LEU A 303 9.48 2.17 0.63
C LEU A 303 10.73 3.04 0.78
N LEU A 304 10.94 3.65 1.95
CA LEU A 304 11.99 4.66 2.13
C LEU A 304 13.11 4.22 3.09
N ASN A 305 12.88 3.27 4.00
CA ASN A 305 13.90 2.79 4.95
C ASN A 305 14.43 1.39 4.58
N GLN A 306 13.53 0.42 4.38
CA GLN A 306 13.90 -0.99 4.17
C GLN A 306 14.88 -1.23 2.99
N PRO A 307 14.74 -0.57 1.81
CA PRO A 307 15.67 -0.78 0.71
C PRO A 307 17.12 -0.38 1.04
N PHE A 308 17.30 0.57 1.99
CA PHE A 308 18.63 0.97 2.46
C PHE A 308 19.20 0.02 3.49
N ALA A 309 18.40 -0.28 4.52
CA ALA A 309 18.86 -1.15 5.59
C ALA A 309 19.28 -2.51 5.04
N PHE A 310 18.63 -2.98 3.97
CA PHE A 310 19.04 -4.19 3.25
C PHE A 310 20.45 -4.09 2.61
N LEU A 311 20.86 -2.92 2.10
CA LEU A 311 22.19 -2.75 1.49
C LEU A 311 23.33 -2.88 2.51
N ASP A 312 23.07 -2.49 3.75
CA ASP A 312 24.07 -2.44 4.81
C ASP A 312 24.03 -3.69 5.71
N GLN A 313 22.83 -4.21 6.00
CA GLN A 313 22.60 -5.25 7.02
C GLN A 313 22.23 -6.64 6.45
N GLY A 314 22.02 -6.76 5.13
CA GLY A 314 21.72 -8.03 4.46
C GLY A 314 20.54 -8.78 5.09
N PHE A 315 20.77 -10.04 5.48
CA PHE A 315 19.76 -10.95 6.02
C PHE A 315 19.04 -10.46 7.28
N GLY A 316 19.68 -9.62 8.09
CA GLY A 316 19.05 -9.08 9.30
C GLY A 316 17.76 -8.33 8.96
N GLN A 317 17.75 -7.62 7.85
CA GLN A 317 16.63 -6.81 7.40
C GLN A 317 15.49 -7.62 6.78
N ALA A 318 15.72 -8.90 6.46
CA ALA A 318 14.72 -9.81 5.91
C ALA A 318 13.44 -9.86 6.74
N PHE A 319 13.65 -9.98 8.06
CA PHE A 319 12.60 -10.25 9.01
C PHE A 319 11.69 -9.04 9.17
N ASP A 320 12.28 -7.85 9.25
CA ASP A 320 11.57 -6.58 9.36
C ASP A 320 10.65 -6.37 8.15
N VAL A 321 11.15 -6.61 6.94
CA VAL A 321 10.37 -6.52 5.71
C VAL A 321 9.19 -7.49 5.72
N LEU A 322 9.42 -8.77 6.06
CA LEU A 322 8.35 -9.77 6.09
C LEU A 322 7.30 -9.41 7.14
N PHE A 323 7.75 -8.88 8.26
CA PHE A 323 6.89 -8.40 9.33
C PHE A 323 6.06 -7.18 8.90
N ASP A 324 6.66 -6.21 8.22
CA ASP A 324 5.97 -5.04 7.68
C ASP A 324 4.94 -5.40 6.62
N LEU A 325 5.27 -6.31 5.69
CA LEU A 325 4.34 -6.82 4.69
C LEU A 325 3.15 -7.54 5.35
N LEU A 326 3.42 -8.32 6.41
CA LEU A 326 2.38 -8.98 7.19
C LEU A 326 1.48 -7.96 7.90
N LEU A 327 2.06 -6.97 8.58
CA LEU A 327 1.31 -5.89 9.24
C LEU A 327 0.49 -5.08 8.24
N LEU A 328 1.05 -4.78 7.07
CA LEU A 328 0.37 -4.07 6.00
C LEU A 328 -0.85 -4.84 5.50
N ALA A 329 -0.71 -6.16 5.28
CA ALA A 329 -1.82 -7.03 4.90
C ALA A 329 -2.91 -7.07 5.98
N ILE A 330 -2.52 -7.16 7.25
CA ILE A 330 -3.43 -7.13 8.41
C ILE A 330 -4.19 -5.80 8.48
N LEU A 331 -3.49 -4.67 8.35
CA LEU A 331 -4.10 -3.34 8.41
C LEU A 331 -5.07 -3.08 7.27
N ARG A 332 -4.70 -3.45 6.03
CA ARG A 332 -5.58 -3.34 4.86
C ARG A 332 -6.85 -4.16 5.05
N TYR A 333 -6.71 -5.37 5.59
CA TYR A 333 -7.85 -6.22 5.92
C TYR A 333 -8.75 -5.60 6.99
N LEU A 334 -8.17 -5.15 8.11
CA LEU A 334 -8.91 -4.52 9.22
C LEU A 334 -9.63 -3.24 8.78
N LYS A 335 -9.00 -2.44 7.92
CA LYS A 335 -9.58 -1.24 7.34
C LYS A 335 -10.78 -1.56 6.44
N ALA A 336 -10.66 -2.56 5.57
CA ALA A 336 -11.75 -3.01 4.71
C ALA A 336 -12.93 -3.56 5.53
N GLU A 337 -12.65 -4.33 6.58
CA GLU A 337 -13.69 -4.86 7.47
C GLU A 337 -14.41 -3.74 8.24
N GLU A 338 -13.67 -2.77 8.79
CA GLU A 338 -14.26 -1.62 9.48
C GLU A 338 -15.13 -0.79 8.51
N GLN A 339 -14.72 -0.61 7.26
CA GLN A 339 -15.53 0.05 6.22
C GLN A 339 -16.83 -0.69 5.92
N ARG A 340 -16.77 -2.03 5.81
CA ARG A 340 -17.97 -2.87 5.60
C ARG A 340 -18.94 -2.78 6.78
N LEU A 341 -18.43 -2.79 8.01
CA LEU A 341 -19.23 -2.62 9.22
C LEU A 341 -19.93 -1.25 9.24
N LEU A 342 -19.20 -0.18 8.91
CA LEU A 342 -19.77 1.17 8.83
C LEU A 342 -20.85 1.29 7.75
N ALA A 343 -20.65 0.67 6.58
CA ALA A 343 -21.65 0.64 5.51
C ALA A 343 -22.92 -0.11 5.92
N SER A 344 -22.79 -1.30 6.52
CA SER A 344 -23.93 -2.09 7.00
C SER A 344 -24.70 -1.41 8.15
N GLY A 345 -24.01 -0.66 9.01
CA GLY A 345 -24.64 0.12 10.08
C GLY A 345 -25.45 1.31 9.56
N HIS A 346 -25.11 1.83 8.37
CA HIS A 346 -25.85 2.92 7.74
C HIS A 346 -27.16 2.44 7.10
N GLU A 347 -27.21 1.20 6.57
CA GLU A 347 -28.45 0.58 6.06
C GLU A 347 -29.42 0.15 7.17
N ALA A 348 -28.92 -0.19 8.37
CA ALA A 348 -29.76 -0.59 9.50
C ALA A 348 -30.46 0.58 10.22
N ALA A 349 -30.12 1.84 9.90
CA ALA A 349 -30.82 3.01 10.42
C ALA A 349 -32.17 3.14 9.69
N PRO A 350 -33.32 2.94 10.37
CA PRO A 350 -34.61 3.01 9.71
C PRO A 350 -34.82 4.43 9.16
N LEU A 351 -35.33 4.53 7.93
CA LEU A 351 -35.94 5.74 7.37
C LEU A 351 -37.25 6.10 8.13
N THR A 352 -37.21 6.22 9.46
CA THR A 352 -38.33 6.69 10.27
C THR A 352 -38.18 8.19 10.52
N SER A 353 -38.37 8.98 9.46
CA SER A 353 -38.71 10.40 9.58
C SER A 353 -39.37 10.91 8.29
N GLY A 354 -40.31 10.11 7.76
CA GLY A 354 -41.24 10.53 6.73
C GLY A 354 -42.64 10.04 7.11
N ALA A 355 -43.56 10.99 7.27
CA ALA A 355 -44.97 10.82 7.65
C ALA A 355 -45.25 10.52 9.13
N LEU A 356 -45.65 11.56 9.87
CA LEU A 356 -46.93 11.62 10.60
C LEU A 356 -47.06 12.98 11.31
N ALA A 357 -47.59 13.98 10.60
CA ALA A 357 -48.28 15.13 11.20
C ALA A 357 -49.14 15.84 10.15
N ALA A 358 -50.10 15.10 9.58
CA ALA A 358 -51.27 15.68 8.94
C ALA A 358 -52.53 14.97 9.47
N ARG A 359 -53.42 15.77 10.05
CA ARG A 359 -54.79 15.48 10.54
C ARG A 359 -54.93 14.73 11.87
N ARG A 360 -55.44 15.43 12.90
CA ARG A 360 -56.89 15.58 13.13
C ARG A 360 -57.20 16.61 14.24
N ILE A 361 -58.14 17.49 13.89
CA ILE A 361 -59.01 18.39 14.69
C ILE A 361 -58.34 19.60 15.32
#